data_AF-A0A1E4IEG3-F1
#
_entry.id   AF-A0A1E4IEG3-F1
#
_cell.length_a   1.000
_cell.length_b   1.000
_cell.length_c   1.000
_cell.angle_alpha   90.00
_cell.angle_beta   90.00
_cell.angle_gamma   90.00
#
_symmetry.space_group_name_H-M   'P 1'
#
loop_
_entity.id
_entity.type
_entity.pdbx_description
1 polymer ?
#
loop_
_entity_poly.entity_id
_entity_poly.type
_entity_poly.pdbx_seq_one_letter_code
_entity_poly.pdbx_strand_id
1 'polypeptide(L)' 'MTTRIYLVTERGASAKRLVRAVSQAAARNYVARETLGVQVASHEALVSLLGSGRAVEDAGAEQQHEQPQESST' A
#
# COMPACT_ATOMS: atom_id res chain seq x y z
N MET A 1 -0.33 -24.58 1.86
CA MET A 1 -0.30 -23.11 2.09
C MET A 1 -1.22 -22.78 3.25
N THR A 2 -0.68 -22.34 4.39
CA THR A 2 -1.48 -22.04 5.59
C THR A 2 -1.97 -20.61 5.54
N THR A 3 -3.29 -20.41 5.64
CA THR A 3 -3.89 -19.07 5.74
C THR A 3 -4.00 -18.62 7.19
N ARG A 4 -3.82 -17.31 7.44
CA ARG A 4 -4.06 -16.67 8.75
C ARG A 4 -5.18 -15.62 8.61
N ILE A 5 -5.80 -15.26 9.73
CA ILE A 5 -6.77 -14.16 9.78
C ILE A 5 -6.01 -12.89 10.17
N TYR A 6 -6.11 -11.85 9.35
CA TYR A 6 -5.50 -10.55 9.55
C TYR A 6 -6.58 -9.51 9.87
N LEU A 7 -6.29 -8.64 10.84
CA LEU A 7 -7.06 -7.42 11.08
C LEU A 7 -6.53 -6.33 10.15
N VAL A 8 -7.35 -5.86 9.22
CA VAL A 8 -7.05 -4.73 8.35
C VAL A 8 -7.78 -3.51 8.88
N THR A 9 -7.03 -2.43 9.09
CA THR A 9 -7.58 -1.13 9.50
C THR A 9 -7.40 -0.14 8.36
N GLU A 10 -8.50 0.48 7.91
CA GLU A 10 -8.46 1.49 6.86
C GLU A 10 -7.94 2.80 7.48
N ARG A 11 -6.78 3.30 7.03
CA ARG A 11 -6.27 4.59 7.53
C ARG A 11 -7.15 5.70 6.99
N GLY A 12 -7.88 6.37 7.89
CA GLY A 12 -8.81 7.46 7.56
C GLY A 12 -10.30 7.09 7.65
N ALA A 13 -10.62 5.80 7.73
CA ALA A 13 -11.97 5.34 8.04
C ALA A 13 -11.94 4.58 9.38
N SER A 14 -12.95 4.77 10.24
CA SER A 14 -13.05 3.99 11.49
C SER A 14 -13.42 2.50 11.26
N ALA A 15 -13.32 2.01 10.03
CA ALA A 15 -13.67 0.67 9.61
C ALA A 15 -12.51 -0.32 9.87
N LYS A 16 -12.85 -1.43 10.53
CA LYS A 16 -11.98 -2.57 10.78
C LYS A 16 -12.54 -3.80 10.09
N ARG A 17 -11.70 -4.57 9.40
CA ARG A 17 -12.10 -5.78 8.68
C ARG A 17 -11.23 -6.97 9.06
N LEU A 18 -11.81 -8.16 9.09
CA LEU A 18 -11.08 -9.42 9.27
C LEU A 18 -10.95 -10.12 7.92
N VAL A 19 -9.72 -10.38 7.49
CA VAL A 19 -9.42 -10.96 6.17
C VAL A 19 -8.58 -12.21 6.35
N ARG A 20 -9.04 -13.34 5.79
CA ARG A 20 -8.25 -14.56 5.71
C ARG A 20 -7.35 -14.50 4.49
N ALA A 21 -6.04 -14.61 4.68
CA ALA A 21 -5.06 -14.54 3.60
C ALA A 21 -3.81 -15.38 3.88
N VAL A 22 -2.98 -15.57 2.86
CA VAL A 22 -1.67 -16.25 2.97
C VAL A 22 -0.56 -15.33 3.50
N SER A 23 -0.74 -14.01 3.42
CA SER A 23 0.22 -13.00 3.89
C SER A 23 -0.48 -11.67 4.21
N GLN A 24 0.22 -10.77 4.92
CA GLN A 24 -0.28 -9.41 5.19
C GLN A 24 -0.48 -8.61 3.90
N ALA A 25 0.46 -8.72 2.94
CA ALA A 25 0.34 -8.05 1.65
C ALA A 25 -0.89 -8.52 0.87
N ALA A 26 -1.17 -9.84 0.87
CA ALA A 26 -2.38 -10.38 0.27
C ALA A 26 -3.65 -9.87 0.96
N ALA A 27 -3.67 -9.78 2.30
CA ALA A 27 -4.80 -9.22 3.04
C ALA A 27 -5.03 -7.73 2.71
N ARG A 28 -3.96 -6.92 2.68
CA ARG A 28 -4.02 -5.50 2.29
C ARG A 28 -4.52 -5.33 0.87
N ASN A 29 -3.97 -6.07 -0.08
CA ASN A 29 -4.36 -5.99 -1.48
C ASN A 29 -5.81 -6.44 -1.70
N TYR A 30 -6.31 -7.42 -0.94
CA TYR A 30 -7.72 -7.80 -0.98
C TYR A 30 -8.63 -6.62 -0.63
N VAL A 31 -8.36 -5.94 0.49
CA VAL A 31 -9.17 -4.77 0.91
C VAL A 31 -9.00 -3.61 -0.06
N ALA A 32 -7.77 -3.31 -0.48
CA ALA A 32 -7.49 -2.24 -1.43
C ALA A 32 -8.21 -2.44 -2.78
N ARG A 33 -8.37 -3.68 -3.24
CA ARG A 33 -9.11 -3.99 -4.47
C ARG A 33 -10.61 -3.69 -4.35
N GLU A 34 -11.19 -3.76 -3.16
CA GLU A 34 -12.60 -3.42 -2.95
C GLU A 34 -12.83 -1.91 -2.83
N THR A 35 -11.83 -1.16 -2.36
CA THR A 35 -11.99 0.26 -2.02
C THR A 35 -11.31 1.22 -2.99
N LEU A 36 -10.32 0.78 -3.75
CA LEU A 36 -9.53 1.61 -4.65
C LEU A 36 -9.74 1.19 -6.12
N GLY A 37 -9.98 2.18 -6.98
CA GLY A 37 -9.86 2.02 -8.43
C GLY A 37 -8.47 2.38 -8.90
N VAL A 38 -7.85 1.53 -9.71
CA VAL A 38 -6.54 1.80 -10.32
C VAL A 38 -6.64 1.60 -11.83
N GLN A 39 -6.10 2.54 -12.58
CA GLN A 39 -5.98 2.49 -14.03
C GLN A 39 -4.66 3.10 -14.47
N VAL A 40 -4.19 2.75 -15.66
CA VAL A 40 -3.05 3.43 -16.28
C VAL A 40 -3.47 4.86 -16.59
N ALA A 41 -2.67 5.83 -16.15
CA ALA A 41 -2.96 7.24 -16.42
C ALA A 41 -2.92 7.52 -17.93
N SER A 42 -3.92 8.22 -18.45
CA SER A 42 -3.88 8.75 -19.81
C SER A 42 -2.88 9.92 -19.92
N HIS A 43 -2.46 10.26 -21.13
CA HIS A 43 -1.56 11.40 -21.36
C HIS A 43 -2.16 12.72 -20.85
N GLU A 44 -3.45 12.93 -21.10
CA GLU A 44 -4.18 14.12 -20.63
C GLU A 44 -4.19 14.20 -19.11
N ALA A 45 -4.52 13.10 -18.42
CA ALA A 45 -4.50 13.05 -16.96
C ALA A 45 -3.11 13.31 -16.41
N LEU A 46 -2.06 12.73 -17.03
CA LEU A 46 -0.68 12.94 -16.62
C LEU A 46 -0.28 14.42 -16.69
N VAL A 47 -0.52 15.07 -17.84
CA VAL A 47 -0.19 16.50 -18.04
C VAL A 47 -0.98 17.39 -17.08
N SER A 48 -2.28 17.13 -16.91
CA SER A 48 -3.14 17.90 -16.00
C SER A 48 -2.64 17.83 -14.55
N LEU A 49 -2.34 16.63 -14.06
CA LEU A 49 -1.92 16.43 -12.68
C LEU A 49 -0.53 16.99 -12.39
N LEU A 50 0.42 16.78 -13.30
CA LEU A 50 1.76 17.38 -13.18
C LEU A 50 1.68 18.91 -13.23
N GLY A 51 0.87 19.47 -14.13
CA GLY A 51 0.65 20.92 -14.23
C GLY A 51 0.03 21.52 -12.97
N SER A 52 -0.74 20.74 -12.21
CA SER A 52 -1.29 21.14 -10.90
C SER A 52 -0.29 21.06 -9.74
N GLY A 53 0.95 20.66 -10.00
CA GLY A 53 2.02 20.55 -9.00
C GLY A 53 2.06 19.22 -8.25
N ARG A 54 1.29 18.20 -8.68
CA ARG A 54 1.39 16.84 -8.12
C ARG A 54 2.50 16.07 -8.82
N ALA A 55 3.44 15.54 -8.04
CA ALA A 55 4.55 14.72 -8.54
C ALA A 55 4.13 13.25 -8.70
N VAL A 56 4.88 12.50 -9.52
CA VAL A 56 4.80 11.04 -9.58
C VAL A 56 5.54 10.45 -8.39
N GLU A 57 4.93 9.48 -7.72
CA GLU A 57 5.51 8.78 -6.57
C GLU A 57 6.00 7.39 -6.98
N ASP A 58 7.20 7.01 -6.54
CA ASP A 58 7.77 5.67 -6.76
C ASP A 58 7.36 4.71 -5.66
N ALA A 59 6.51 3.73 -5.98
CA ALA A 59 6.01 2.73 -5.03
C ALA A 59 7.10 1.78 -4.46
N GLY A 60 8.36 1.92 -4.90
CA GLY A 60 9.50 1.09 -4.49
C GLY A 60 10.56 1.79 -3.62
N ALA A 61 10.46 3.11 -3.40
CA ALA A 61 11.54 3.87 -2.76
C ALA A 61 11.55 3.82 -1.21
N GLU A 62 10.51 3.28 -0.57
CA GLU A 62 10.38 3.29 0.91
C GLU A 62 11.12 2.16 1.66
N GLN A 63 12.06 1.45 1.05
CA GLN A 63 12.80 0.35 1.73
C GLN A 63 14.31 0.59 1.82
N GLN A 64 14.72 1.75 2.33
CA GLN A 64 16.00 1.91 3.01
C GLN A 64 15.76 2.61 4.35
N HIS A 65 15.18 1.88 5.30
CA HIS A 65 15.40 2.19 6.71
C HIS A 65 16.45 1.20 7.21
N GLU A 66 17.65 1.73 7.42
CA GLU A 66 18.78 1.14 8.10
C GLU A 66 18.34 0.36 9.35
N GLN A 67 18.72 -0.91 9.44
CA GLN A 67 18.85 -1.57 10.73
C GLN A 67 20.21 -1.18 11.30
N PRO A 68 20.32 -0.42 12.39
CA PRO A 68 21.54 -0.42 13.17
C PRO A 68 21.67 -1.83 13.73
N GLN A 69 22.67 -2.57 13.23
CA GLN A 69 23.12 -3.78 13.90
C GLN A 69 23.67 -3.35 15.25
N GLU A 70 22.90 -3.56 16.31
CA GLU A 70 23.42 -3.53 17.68
C GLU A 70 24.43 -4.68 17.82
N SER A 71 25.70 -4.31 17.66
CA SER A 71 26.82 -5.07 18.17
C SER A 71 26.65 -5.20 19.69
N SER A 72 26.40 -6.40 20.19
CA SER A 72 26.57 -6.68 21.61
C SER A 72 27.02 -8.12 21.84
N THR A 73 28.17 -8.18 22.51
CA THR A 73 28.92 -9.31 23.10
C THR A 73 29.84 -10.09 22.17
#